data_AF-A0A351XBL3-F1
#
_entry.id   AF-A0A351XBL3-F1
#
_cell.length_a   1.000
_cell.length_b   1.000
_cell.length_c   1.000
_cell.angle_alpha   90.00
_cell.angle_beta   90.00
_cell.angle_gamma   90.00
#
_symmetry.space_group_name_H-M   'P 1'
#
loop_
_entity.id
_entity.type
_entity.pdbx_description
1 polymer ?
#
loop_
_entity_poly.entity_id
_entity_poly.type
_entity_poly.pdbx_seq_one_letter_code
_entity_poly.pdbx_strand_id
1 'polypeptide(L)'
;MAKPPVVKIMDYSKYRYEQTKREKENRKKQKIVETKEIRLSLNIDIGDFNTKVNQARKFLSKGDKLKVSIRLRGREMAHPELGETNMQRFADELAEDAVIDKKPKLEGR
;
A
#
# COMPACT_ATOMS: atom_id res chain seq x y z
N MET A 1 0.70 35.37 -3.42
CA MET A 1 -0.08 36.29 -4.28
C MET A 1 0.90 37.23 -4.96
N ALA A 2 0.97 37.21 -6.29
CA ALA A 2 1.84 38.13 -7.03
C ALA A 2 1.22 39.54 -7.04
N LYS A 3 2.04 40.55 -6.76
CA LYS A 3 1.74 41.99 -6.99
C LYS A 3 2.57 42.41 -8.20
N PRO A 4 2.01 42.94 -9.30
CA PRO A 4 0.60 43.21 -9.64
C PRO A 4 -0.19 41.96 -10.13
N PRO A 5 -1.54 42.02 -10.16
CA PRO A 5 -2.37 40.92 -10.66
C PRO A 5 -2.13 40.66 -12.14
N VAL A 6 -1.81 39.41 -12.47
CA VAL A 6 -1.60 38.96 -13.84
C VAL A 6 -2.93 38.49 -14.42
N VAL A 7 -3.55 39.32 -15.24
CA VAL A 7 -4.78 38.99 -15.98
C VAL A 7 -4.43 38.47 -17.37
N LYS A 8 -5.07 37.37 -17.76
CA LYS A 8 -4.94 36.79 -19.11
C LYS A 8 -6.29 36.89 -19.80
N ILE A 9 -6.34 37.60 -20.92
CA ILE A 9 -7.55 37.73 -21.73
C ILE A 9 -7.71 36.44 -22.53
N MET A 10 -8.78 35.69 -22.24
CA MET A 10 -9.13 34.46 -22.93
C MET A 10 -10.61 34.14 -22.76
N ASP A 11 -11.15 33.31 -23.66
CA ASP A 11 -12.52 32.80 -23.53
C ASP A 11 -12.62 31.86 -22.31
N TYR A 12 -13.26 32.34 -21.25
CA TYR A 12 -13.32 31.64 -19.97
C TYR A 12 -14.10 30.32 -20.07
N SER A 13 -15.15 30.29 -20.89
CA SER A 13 -16.01 29.12 -21.09
C SER A 13 -15.24 27.98 -21.76
N LYS A 14 -14.51 28.27 -22.83
CA LYS A 14 -13.65 27.31 -23.53
C LYS A 14 -12.50 26.84 -22.64
N TYR A 15 -11.86 27.74 -21.90
CA TYR A 15 -10.78 27.39 -20.98
C TYR A 15 -11.26 26.46 -19.85
N ARG A 16 -12.43 26.72 -19.26
CA ARG A 16 -13.02 25.83 -18.22
C ARG A 16 -13.32 24.44 -18.76
N TYR A 17 -13.77 24.33 -20.01
CA TYR A 17 -13.99 23.05 -20.67
C TYR A 17 -12.68 22.28 -20.88
N GLU A 18 -11.64 22.94 -21.41
CA GLU A 18 -10.32 22.33 -21.61
C GLU A 18 -9.66 21.93 -20.29
N GLN A 19 -9.77 22.74 -19.23
CA GLN A 19 -9.29 22.38 -17.89
C GLN A 19 -10.02 21.15 -17.35
N THR A 20 -11.35 21.12 -17.43
CA THR A 20 -12.13 19.98 -16.94
C THR A 20 -11.80 18.70 -17.71
N LYS A 21 -11.58 18.79 -19.03
CA LYS A 21 -11.16 17.66 -19.87
C LYS A 21 -9.77 17.19 -19.48
N ARG A 22 -8.81 18.10 -19.29
CA ARG A 22 -7.44 17.80 -18.87
C ARG A 22 -7.39 17.21 -17.47
N GLU A 23 -8.18 17.71 -16.54
CA GLU A 23 -8.33 17.15 -15.19
C GLU A 23 -8.91 15.74 -15.23
N LYS A 24 -9.93 15.48 -16.06
CA LYS A 24 -10.48 14.13 -16.25
C LYS A 24 -9.45 13.18 -16.87
N GLU A 25 -8.70 13.61 -17.86
CA GLU A 25 -7.61 12.80 -18.44
C GLU A 25 -6.50 12.52 -17.43
N ASN A 26 -6.08 13.52 -16.66
CA ASN A 26 -5.09 13.35 -15.60
C ASN A 26 -5.59 12.39 -14.51
N ARG A 27 -6.85 12.51 -14.11
CA ARG A 27 -7.45 11.62 -13.10
C ARG A 27 -7.58 10.18 -13.60
N LYS A 28 -7.83 9.97 -14.90
CA LYS A 28 -7.82 8.63 -15.52
C LYS A 28 -6.41 8.04 -15.64
N LYS A 29 -5.40 8.89 -15.88
CA LYS A 29 -3.99 8.48 -16.00
C LYS A 29 -3.32 8.24 -14.64
N GLN A 30 -3.88 8.78 -13.55
CA GLN A 30 -3.44 8.45 -12.20
C GLN A 30 -3.68 6.97 -11.92
N LYS A 31 -2.59 6.20 -11.85
CA LYS A 31 -2.62 4.81 -11.41
C LYS A 31 -3.05 4.80 -9.94
N ILE A 32 -4.26 4.32 -9.66
CA ILE A 32 -4.76 4.17 -8.29
C ILE A 32 -3.95 3.05 -7.66
N VAL A 33 -3.02 3.41 -6.78
CA VAL A 33 -2.28 2.43 -5.97
C VAL A 33 -3.20 2.03 -4.83
N GLU A 34 -3.83 0.87 -4.92
CA GLU A 34 -4.65 0.35 -3.84
C GLU A 34 -3.75 -0.24 -2.74
N THR A 35 -4.18 -0.11 -1.48
CA THR A 35 -3.52 -0.81 -0.37
C THR A 35 -4.30 -2.09 -0.09
N LYS A 36 -3.65 -3.24 -0.27
CA LYS A 36 -4.21 -4.56 0.05
C LYS A 36 -3.69 -5.03 1.39
N GLU A 37 -4.58 -5.50 2.25
CA GLU A 37 -4.23 -6.01 3.57
C GLU A 37 -4.15 -7.54 3.55
N ILE A 38 -3.05 -8.09 4.07
CA ILE A 38 -2.90 -9.52 4.33
C ILE A 38 -2.83 -9.73 5.84
N ARG A 39 -3.67 -10.63 6.33
CA ARG A 39 -3.67 -11.06 7.73
C ARG A 39 -2.97 -12.39 7.86
N LEU A 40 -1.96 -12.44 8.72
CA LEU A 40 -1.25 -13.64 9.10
C LEU A 40 -1.65 -14.05 10.52
N SER A 41 -1.73 -15.36 10.76
CA SER A 41 -1.90 -15.94 12.09
C SER A 41 -0.52 -16.21 12.70
N LEU A 42 -0.43 -16.21 14.03
CA LEU A 42 0.81 -16.57 14.75
C LEU A 42 1.23 -18.01 14.45
N ASN A 43 0.28 -18.95 14.52
CA ASN A 43 0.47 -20.35 14.16
C ASN A 43 0.01 -20.58 12.70
N ILE A 44 0.77 -20.04 11.74
CA ILE A 44 0.51 -20.29 10.32
C ILE A 44 1.20 -21.59 9.88
N ASP A 45 0.47 -22.43 9.15
CA ASP A 45 1.04 -23.63 8.52
C ASP A 45 1.87 -23.26 7.28
N ILE A 46 2.86 -24.07 6.94
CA ILE A 46 3.75 -23.84 5.79
C ILE A 46 2.97 -23.72 4.47
N GLY A 47 1.91 -24.52 4.29
CA GLY A 47 1.07 -24.47 3.10
C GLY A 47 0.28 -23.16 2.97
N ASP A 48 -0.29 -22.67 4.08
CA ASP A 48 -1.00 -21.38 4.11
C ASP A 48 -0.02 -20.22 3.93
N PHE A 49 1.15 -20.28 4.57
CA PHE A 49 2.22 -19.28 4.43
C PHE A 49 2.62 -19.09 2.96
N ASN A 50 2.93 -20.17 2.24
CA ASN A 50 3.30 -20.09 0.83
C ASN A 50 2.16 -19.54 -0.05
N THR A 51 0.92 -19.82 0.29
CA THR A 51 -0.24 -19.26 -0.42
C THR A 51 -0.33 -17.75 -0.22
N LYS A 52 -0.10 -17.26 1.00
CA LYS A 52 -0.07 -15.82 1.32
C LYS A 52 1.10 -15.10 0.65
N VAL A 53 2.28 -15.71 0.58
CA VAL A 53 3.45 -15.16 -0.12
C VAL A 53 3.15 -15.00 -1.61
N ASN A 54 2.61 -16.05 -2.26
CA ASN A 54 2.22 -15.98 -3.67
C ASN A 54 1.14 -14.91 -3.92
N GLN A 55 0.18 -14.79 -3.01
CA GLN A 55 -0.83 -13.75 -3.07
C GLN A 55 -0.22 -12.35 -2.95
N ALA A 56 0.75 -12.16 -2.05
CA ALA A 56 1.46 -10.91 -1.89
C ALA A 56 2.28 -10.54 -3.13
N ARG A 57 3.04 -11.49 -3.69
CA ARG A 57 3.79 -11.31 -4.95
C ARG A 57 2.88 -10.86 -6.09
N LYS A 58 1.68 -11.44 -6.18
CA LYS A 58 0.67 -11.04 -7.19
C LYS A 58 0.16 -9.61 -7.00
N PHE A 59 0.01 -9.14 -5.77
CA PHE A 59 -0.38 -7.75 -5.49
C PHE A 59 0.77 -6.77 -5.78
N LEU A 60 1.99 -7.12 -5.40
CA LEU A 60 3.19 -6.32 -5.67
C LEU A 60 3.45 -6.17 -7.17
N SER A 61 3.31 -7.26 -7.94
CA SER A 61 3.42 -7.23 -9.41
C SER A 61 2.39 -6.31 -10.09
N LYS A 62 1.22 -6.11 -9.48
CA LYS A 62 0.22 -5.13 -9.96
C LYS A 62 0.58 -3.68 -9.62
N GLY A 63 1.53 -3.48 -8.71
CA GLY A 63 1.93 -2.19 -8.16
C GLY A 63 1.03 -1.72 -7.03
N ASP A 64 0.31 -2.64 -6.39
CA ASP A 64 -0.46 -2.36 -5.18
C ASP A 64 0.46 -2.30 -3.96
N LYS A 65 0.11 -1.47 -2.98
CA LYS A 65 0.79 -1.47 -1.68
C LYS A 65 0.25 -2.59 -0.82
N LEU A 66 1.14 -3.29 -0.11
CA LEU A 66 0.76 -4.39 0.75
C LEU A 66 0.93 -4.00 2.22
N LYS A 67 -0.10 -4.26 3.03
CA LYS A 67 -0.04 -4.10 4.48
C LYS A 67 -0.23 -5.47 5.14
N VAL A 68 0.83 -6.00 5.72
CA VAL A 68 0.76 -7.25 6.49
C VAL A 68 0.43 -6.92 7.94
N SER A 69 -0.49 -7.67 8.53
CA SER A 69 -0.84 -7.55 9.94
C SER A 69 -0.97 -8.92 10.58
N ILE A 70 -0.43 -9.07 11.79
CA ILE A 70 -0.66 -10.23 12.64
C ILE A 70 -1.60 -9.80 13.75
N ARG A 71 -2.68 -10.55 13.95
CA ARG A 71 -3.58 -10.32 15.07
C ARG A 71 -3.16 -11.20 16.23
N LEU A 72 -2.65 -10.58 17.30
CA LEU A 72 -2.39 -11.25 18.57
C LEU A 72 -3.69 -11.31 19.37
N ARG A 73 -4.07 -12.47 19.92
CA ARG A 73 -5.24 -12.59 20.82
C ARG A 73 -4.87 -13.32 22.12
N GLY A 74 -5.36 -12.81 23.25
CA GLY A 74 -5.25 -13.48 24.55
C GLY A 74 -3.82 -13.77 24.99
N ARG A 75 -3.51 -15.04 25.29
CA ARG A 75 -2.21 -15.53 25.79
C ARG A 75 -1.06 -15.37 24.77
N GLU A 76 -1.39 -15.09 23.51
CA GLU A 76 -0.40 -14.94 22.44
C GLU A 76 0.29 -13.57 22.44
N MET A 77 -0.16 -12.61 23.28
CA MET A 77 0.61 -11.39 23.57
C MET A 77 1.95 -11.66 24.27
N ALA A 78 2.12 -12.86 24.85
CA ALA A 78 3.36 -13.26 25.52
C ALA A 78 4.48 -13.63 24.54
N HIS A 79 4.16 -13.89 23.26
CA HIS A 79 5.15 -14.27 22.24
C HIS A 79 5.14 -13.32 21.03
N PRO A 80 5.43 -12.03 21.22
CA PRO A 80 5.60 -11.10 20.11
C PRO A 80 6.75 -11.53 19.17
N GLU A 81 7.77 -12.20 19.72
CA GLU A 81 8.96 -12.67 18.99
C GLU A 81 8.61 -13.67 17.85
N LEU A 82 7.60 -14.52 18.06
CA LEU A 82 7.12 -15.45 17.02
C LEU A 82 6.44 -14.69 15.88
N GLY A 83 5.68 -13.64 16.21
CA GLY A 83 5.06 -12.76 15.23
C GLY A 83 6.09 -11.97 14.43
N GLU A 84 7.10 -11.42 15.10
CA GLU A 84 8.20 -10.70 14.44
C GLU A 84 9.00 -11.64 13.52
N THR A 85 9.33 -12.84 13.97
CA THR A 85 10.05 -13.84 13.15
C THR A 85 9.26 -14.21 11.90
N ASN A 86 7.93 -14.43 12.01
CA ASN A 86 7.09 -14.73 10.87
C ASN A 86 6.97 -13.53 9.89
N MET A 87 6.87 -12.30 10.41
CA MET A 87 6.88 -11.11 9.55
C MET A 87 8.23 -10.93 8.85
N GLN A 88 9.34 -11.18 9.55
CA GLN A 88 10.68 -11.10 9.00
C GLN A 88 10.86 -12.13 7.88
N ARG A 89 10.46 -13.38 8.11
CA ARG A 89 10.51 -14.45 7.10
C ARG A 89 9.63 -14.14 5.88
N PHE A 90 8.45 -13.57 6.10
CA PHE A 90 7.57 -13.14 5.01
C PHE A 90 8.16 -11.99 4.20
N ALA A 91 8.89 -11.08 4.86
CA ALA A 91 9.57 -9.98 4.21
C ALA A 91 10.79 -10.45 3.41
N ASP A 92 11.52 -11.45 3.91
CA ASP A 92 12.68 -12.06 3.23
C ASP A 92 12.27 -12.76 1.92
N GLU A 93 11.22 -13.59 1.96
CA GLU A 93 10.65 -14.25 0.78
C GLU A 93 10.10 -13.28 -0.28
N LEU A 94 9.79 -12.03 0.12
CA LEU A 94 9.30 -10.97 -0.76
C LEU A 94 10.37 -9.92 -1.08
N ALA A 95 11.61 -10.08 -0.60
CA ALA A 95 12.67 -9.09 -0.79
C ALA A 95 13.06 -8.92 -2.26
N GLU A 96 12.84 -9.95 -3.09
CA GLU A 96 13.09 -9.89 -4.53
C GLU A 96 12.05 -9.04 -5.30
N ASP A 97 10.80 -9.02 -4.82
CA ASP A 97 9.67 -8.37 -5.51
C ASP A 97 9.19 -7.06 -4.81
N ALA A 98 9.66 -6.78 -3.59
CA ALA A 98 9.22 -5.62 -2.81
C ALA A 98 10.33 -4.95 -2.02
N VAL A 99 10.18 -3.63 -1.87
CA VAL A 99 10.97 -2.82 -0.95
C VAL A 99 10.16 -2.60 0.33
N ILE A 100 10.77 -2.90 1.48
CA ILE A 100 10.16 -2.71 2.80
C ILE A 100 10.10 -1.21 3.12
N ASP A 101 8.91 -0.60 3.03
CA ASP A 101 8.69 0.82 3.34
C ASP A 101 8.69 1.08 4.86
N LYS A 102 8.12 0.15 5.63
CA LYS A 102 8.10 0.17 7.10
C LYS A 102 8.51 -1.19 7.64
N LYS A 103 9.52 -1.18 8.52
CA LYS A 103 9.88 -2.36 9.30
C LYS A 103 8.69 -2.82 10.16
N PRO A 104 8.54 -4.13 10.40
CA PRO A 104 7.52 -4.65 11.29
C PRO A 104 7.65 -3.93 12.63
N LYS A 105 6.61 -3.21 13.02
CA LYS A 105 6.51 -2.53 14.30
C LYS A 105 5.30 -3.10 15.01
N LEU A 106 5.48 -3.48 16.27
CA LEU A 106 4.38 -3.78 17.17
C LEU A 106 3.57 -2.49 17.37
N GLU A 107 2.54 -2.28 16.56
CA GLU A 107 1.48 -1.32 16.88
C GLU A 107 0.45 -2.03 17.76
N GLY A 108 0.59 -1.84 19.07
CA GLY A 108 -0.31 -2.38 20.08
C GLY A 108 -0.92 -1.26 20.93
N ARG A 109 -2.18 -0.94 20.66
CA ARG A 109 -3.16 -0.62 21.69
C ARG A 109 -4.53 -1.13 21.28
#